data_AF-A0A7J8LJ50-F1
#
_entry.id   AF-A0A7J8LJ50-F1
#
_cell.length_a   1.000
_cell.length_b   1.000
_cell.length_c   1.000
_cell.angle_alpha   90.00
_cell.angle_beta   90.00
_cell.angle_gamma   90.00
#
_symmetry.space_group_name_H-M   'P 1'
#
loop_
_entity.id
_entity.type
_entity.pdbx_description
1 polymer ?
#
loop_
_entity_poly.entity_id
_entity_poly.type
_entity_poly.pdbx_seq_one_letter_code
_entity_poly.pdbx_strand_id
1 'polypeptide(L)'
;MSNAWNQTHRLKRFVVGPIATLEYYGWWNKRVNDNIPRPSQEGVRPMEEYLQVVPSKIEIIKQDFEKRNLELGKKIKQLEEEKMHLRLDVDVQKLETEKLRKGKNKAEKDLDSLKTDYKKLHLSMRTIMELRANLGKIEEMKRKVKELEAALQNCEIQIEFLETSGEHQKN
;
A
#
# COMPACT_ATOMS: atom_id res chain seq x y z
N MET A 1 11.68 28.83 -52.80
CA MET A 1 10.99 28.97 -51.50
C MET A 1 9.50 28.58 -51.58
N SER A 2 9.14 27.41 -52.13
CA SER A 2 7.71 27.04 -52.33
C SER A 2 7.28 25.73 -51.62
N ASN A 3 8.20 25.01 -50.99
CA ASN A 3 7.88 23.68 -50.42
C ASN A 3 7.34 23.73 -48.98
N ALA A 4 7.50 24.84 -48.23
CA ALA A 4 6.99 24.95 -46.87
C ALA A 4 5.46 25.20 -46.80
N TRP A 5 4.89 25.87 -47.81
CA TRP A 5 3.46 26.21 -47.83
C TRP A 5 2.56 24.99 -48.07
N ASN A 6 3.04 24.02 -48.85
CA ASN A 6 2.29 22.80 -49.17
C ASN A 6 2.33 21.75 -48.04
N GLN A 7 3.17 21.94 -47.01
CA GLN A 7 3.29 21.00 -45.89
C GLN A 7 2.21 21.25 -44.83
N THR A 8 1.83 22.51 -44.59
CA THR A 8 0.87 22.90 -43.54
C THR A 8 -0.58 22.56 -43.88
N HIS A 9 -0.95 22.55 -45.17
CA HIS A 9 -2.29 22.16 -45.61
C HIS A 9 -2.55 20.64 -45.65
N ARG A 10 -1.53 19.83 -45.31
CA ARG A 10 -1.65 18.37 -45.18
C ARG A 10 -1.75 17.91 -43.73
N LEU A 11 -2.17 18.81 -42.82
CA LEU A 11 -2.85 18.38 -41.60
C LEU A 11 -4.03 17.52 -42.05
N LYS A 12 -3.76 16.22 -41.99
CA LYS A 12 -4.62 15.11 -42.32
C LYS A 12 -6.03 15.48 -41.90
N ARG A 13 -7.00 15.24 -42.81
CA ARG A 13 -8.35 14.87 -42.41
C ARG A 13 -8.20 13.82 -41.31
N PHE A 14 -8.13 14.27 -40.07
CA PHE A 14 -8.53 13.46 -38.95
C PHE A 14 -9.94 13.00 -39.33
N VAL A 15 -10.22 11.73 -39.09
CA VAL A 15 -11.55 11.15 -39.27
C VAL A 15 -12.44 11.84 -38.24
N VAL A 16 -12.82 13.08 -38.54
CA VAL A 16 -13.89 13.80 -37.90
C VAL A 16 -15.10 13.02 -38.36
N GLY A 17 -15.69 12.25 -37.45
CA GLY A 17 -17.00 11.63 -37.67
C GLY A 17 -17.96 12.69 -38.22
N PRO A 18 -19.04 12.27 -38.93
CA PRO A 18 -19.86 13.15 -39.75
C PRO A 18 -20.02 14.54 -39.12
N ILE A 19 -19.41 15.55 -39.75
CA ILE A 19 -19.48 16.93 -39.26
C ILE A 19 -20.94 17.39 -39.19
N ALA A 20 -21.79 16.75 -39.99
CA ALA A 20 -23.24 16.83 -40.00
C ALA A 20 -23.88 15.77 -39.07
N THR A 21 -24.60 16.21 -38.06
CA THR A 21 -25.48 15.39 -37.22
C THR A 21 -26.65 14.79 -38.04
N LEU A 22 -27.34 13.79 -37.46
CA LEU A 22 -28.62 13.26 -37.99
C LEU A 22 -29.64 14.37 -38.31
N GLU A 23 -29.59 15.48 -37.57
CA GLU A 23 -30.42 16.67 -37.80
C GLU A 23 -30.10 17.37 -39.12
N TYR A 24 -28.82 17.53 -39.50
CA TYR A 24 -28.45 18.09 -40.81
C TYR A 24 -28.95 17.23 -41.97
N TYR A 25 -28.83 15.90 -41.86
CA TYR A 25 -29.34 14.98 -42.88
C TYR A 25 -30.88 15.00 -42.95
N GLY A 26 -31.56 15.06 -41.80
CA GLY A 26 -33.02 15.24 -41.73
C GLY A 26 -33.50 16.58 -42.27
N TRP A 27 -32.71 17.65 -42.08
CA TRP A 27 -32.94 18.99 -42.61
C TRP A 27 -32.72 19.06 -44.13
N TRP A 28 -31.73 18.35 -44.67
CA TRP A 28 -31.44 18.31 -46.11
C TRP A 28 -32.49 17.50 -46.89
N ASN A 29 -32.92 16.35 -46.35
CA ASN A 29 -33.91 15.48 -47.00
C ASN A 29 -35.30 16.12 -47.17
N LYS A 30 -35.61 17.19 -46.44
CA LYS A 30 -36.90 17.90 -46.48
C LYS A 30 -36.94 19.06 -47.50
N ARG A 31 -35.86 19.34 -48.24
CA ARG A 31 -35.75 20.52 -49.13
C ARG A 31 -35.29 20.22 -50.54
N VAL A 32 -35.60 21.14 -51.46
CA VAL A 32 -35.23 21.07 -52.90
C VAL A 32 -33.91 21.82 -53.16
N ASN A 33 -33.61 22.88 -52.40
CA ASN A 33 -32.35 23.64 -52.42
C ASN A 33 -32.09 24.30 -51.04
N ASP A 34 -30.93 24.93 -50.85
CA ASP A 34 -30.45 25.51 -49.57
C ASP A 34 -31.46 26.43 -48.88
N ASN A 35 -32.33 27.12 -49.64
CA ASN A 35 -33.31 28.08 -49.12
C ASN A 35 -34.79 27.78 -49.47
N ILE A 36 -35.13 26.69 -50.17
CA ILE A 36 -36.50 26.46 -50.68
C ILE A 36 -37.12 25.19 -50.07
N PRO A 37 -38.21 25.31 -49.28
CA PRO A 37 -38.98 24.17 -48.80
C PRO A 37 -39.55 23.37 -49.98
N ARG A 38 -39.56 22.04 -49.88
CA ARG A 38 -40.21 21.21 -50.90
C ARG A 38 -41.71 21.49 -50.88
N PRO A 39 -42.35 21.89 -52.00
CA PRO A 39 -43.79 22.13 -52.00
C PRO A 39 -44.54 20.83 -51.68
N SER A 40 -45.40 20.82 -50.66
CA SER A 40 -46.36 19.72 -50.47
C SER A 40 -47.52 19.91 -51.44
N GLN A 41 -47.89 18.84 -52.15
CA GLN A 41 -48.94 18.85 -53.18
C GLN A 41 -50.37 18.90 -52.60
N GLU A 42 -50.52 19.02 -51.27
CA GLU A 42 -51.80 19.05 -50.55
C GLU A 42 -52.07 20.45 -49.96
N GLY A 43 -53.09 21.12 -50.49
CA GLY A 43 -53.39 22.54 -50.29
C GLY A 43 -54.21 22.88 -49.05
N VAL A 44 -53.75 22.54 -47.85
CA VAL A 44 -54.39 23.00 -46.58
C VAL A 44 -53.34 23.31 -45.50
N ARG A 45 -52.32 24.12 -45.80
CA ARG A 45 -51.37 24.61 -44.78
C ARG A 45 -51.48 26.13 -44.58
N PRO A 46 -51.51 26.65 -43.33
CA PRO A 46 -51.61 28.08 -43.05
C PRO A 46 -50.41 28.87 -43.60
N MET A 47 -50.62 30.15 -43.95
CA MET A 47 -49.56 31.02 -44.48
C MET A 47 -48.38 31.18 -43.50
N GLU A 48 -48.60 30.99 -42.19
CA GLU A 48 -47.55 30.97 -41.17
C GLU A 48 -46.47 29.91 -41.43
N GLU A 49 -46.82 28.79 -42.05
CA GLU A 49 -45.89 27.69 -42.31
C GLU A 49 -44.94 28.00 -43.48
N TYR A 50 -45.37 28.82 -44.44
CA TYR A 50 -44.52 29.36 -45.51
C TYR A 50 -43.60 30.49 -45.03
N LEU A 51 -43.97 31.17 -43.95
CA LEU A 51 -43.20 32.24 -43.31
C LEU A 51 -42.24 31.71 -42.22
N GLN A 52 -42.26 30.40 -41.96
CA GLN A 52 -41.38 29.77 -40.99
C GLN A 52 -39.93 29.91 -41.46
N VAL A 53 -39.14 30.72 -40.76
CA VAL A 53 -37.73 30.99 -41.10
C VAL A 53 -36.95 29.70 -41.02
N VAL A 54 -36.59 29.14 -42.18
CA VAL A 54 -35.82 27.90 -42.25
C VAL A 54 -34.36 28.20 -41.95
N PRO A 55 -33.74 27.58 -40.92
CA PRO A 55 -32.34 27.81 -40.60
C PRO A 55 -31.44 27.49 -41.79
N SER A 56 -30.43 28.33 -42.00
CA SER A 56 -29.41 28.11 -43.03
C SER A 56 -28.46 26.97 -42.65
N LYS A 57 -27.73 26.39 -43.63
CA LYS A 57 -26.69 25.38 -43.34
C LYS A 57 -25.68 25.87 -42.32
N ILE A 58 -25.27 27.14 -42.43
CA ILE A 58 -24.27 27.76 -41.56
C ILE A 58 -24.80 27.86 -40.14
N GLU A 59 -26.07 28.22 -39.97
CA GLU A 59 -26.71 28.35 -38.66
C GLU A 59 -26.82 27.01 -37.93
N ILE A 60 -27.13 25.93 -38.65
CA ILE A 60 -27.14 24.57 -38.09
C ILE A 60 -25.74 24.12 -37.69
N ILE A 61 -24.75 24.34 -38.57
CA ILE A 61 -23.35 24.00 -38.26
C ILE A 61 -22.87 24.77 -37.02
N LYS A 62 -23.28 26.04 -36.88
CA LYS A 62 -22.94 26.87 -35.71
C LYS A 62 -23.57 26.30 -34.44
N GLN A 63 -24.85 25.96 -34.45
CA GLN A 63 -25.53 25.37 -33.29
C GLN A 63 -24.90 24.03 -32.89
N ASP A 64 -24.59 23.16 -33.87
CA ASP A 64 -23.91 21.88 -33.63
C ASP A 64 -22.51 22.06 -33.03
N PHE A 65 -21.80 23.10 -33.45
CA PHE A 65 -20.49 23.44 -32.92
C PHE A 65 -20.58 23.95 -31.47
N GLU A 66 -21.53 24.84 -31.19
CA GLU A 66 -21.79 25.34 -29.83
C GLU A 66 -22.17 24.21 -28.87
N LYS A 67 -23.04 23.28 -29.31
CA LYS A 67 -23.42 22.09 -28.52
C LYS A 67 -22.22 21.21 -28.21
N ARG A 68 -21.39 20.89 -29.21
CA ARG A 68 -20.16 20.10 -29.02
C ARG A 68 -19.17 20.79 -28.09
N ASN A 69 -19.03 22.12 -28.18
CA ASN A 69 -18.16 22.87 -27.28
C ASN A 69 -18.65 22.82 -25.82
N LEU A 70 -19.96 22.91 -25.60
CA LEU A 70 -20.56 22.74 -24.26
C LEU A 70 -20.29 21.34 -23.69
N GLU A 71 -20.44 20.30 -24.50
CA GLU A 71 -20.13 18.92 -24.10
C GLU A 71 -18.65 18.73 -23.78
N LEU A 72 -17.75 19.25 -24.62
CA LEU A 72 -16.31 19.24 -24.38
C LEU A 72 -15.93 20.00 -23.11
N GLY A 73 -16.53 21.16 -22.87
CA GLY A 73 -16.32 21.95 -21.65
C GLY A 73 -16.71 21.18 -20.39
N LYS A 74 -17.86 20.50 -20.40
CA LYS A 74 -18.28 19.62 -19.30
C LYS A 74 -17.27 18.48 -19.07
N LYS A 75 -16.80 17.84 -20.15
CA LYS A 75 -15.82 16.75 -20.07
C LYS A 75 -14.46 17.21 -19.55
N ILE A 76 -13.99 18.40 -19.94
CA ILE A 76 -12.77 19.00 -19.42
C ILE A 76 -12.90 19.21 -17.91
N LYS A 77 -14.01 19.82 -17.46
CA LYS A 77 -14.25 20.05 -16.03
C LYS A 77 -14.25 18.75 -15.22
N GLN A 78 -14.93 17.71 -15.72
CA GLN A 78 -14.93 16.39 -15.08
C GLN A 78 -13.51 15.81 -14.98
N LEU A 79 -12.72 15.88 -16.05
CA LEU A 79 -11.34 15.37 -16.05
C LEU A 79 -10.43 16.16 -15.10
N GLU A 80 -10.66 17.46 -14.95
CA GLU A 80 -9.94 18.29 -13.97
C GLU A 80 -10.27 17.89 -12.54
N GLU A 81 -11.55 17.61 -12.24
CA GLU A 81 -11.99 17.10 -10.94
C GLU A 81 -11.39 15.72 -10.64
N GLU A 82 -11.50 14.76 -11.58
CA GLU A 82 -10.91 13.42 -11.44
C GLU A 82 -9.40 13.47 -11.21
N LYS A 83 -8.68 14.34 -11.95
CA LYS A 83 -7.25 14.55 -11.77
C LYS A 83 -6.90 15.08 -10.38
N MET A 84 -7.73 15.97 -9.81
CA MET A 84 -7.52 16.49 -8.47
C MET A 84 -7.71 15.40 -7.41
N HIS A 85 -8.73 14.55 -7.55
CA HIS A 85 -8.93 13.41 -6.65
C HIS A 85 -7.76 12.43 -6.70
N LEU A 86 -7.33 12.03 -7.90
CA LEU A 86 -6.19 11.11 -8.07
C LEU A 86 -4.90 11.66 -7.46
N ARG A 87 -4.66 12.97 -7.52
CA ARG A 87 -3.51 13.61 -6.86
C ARG A 87 -3.57 13.45 -5.34
N LEU A 88 -4.73 13.69 -4.74
CA LEU A 88 -4.94 13.52 -3.31
C LEU A 88 -4.73 12.06 -2.89
N ASP A 89 -5.25 11.11 -3.66
CA ASP A 89 -5.09 9.68 -3.37
C ASP A 89 -3.62 9.26 -3.39
N VAL A 90 -2.84 9.76 -4.36
CA VAL A 90 -1.39 9.53 -4.43
C VAL A 90 -0.68 10.08 -3.19
N ASP A 91 -1.02 11.29 -2.74
CA ASP A 91 -0.43 11.89 -1.55
C ASP A 91 -0.80 11.12 -0.27
N VAL A 92 -2.05 10.66 -0.14
CA VAL A 92 -2.51 9.81 0.97
C VAL A 92 -1.72 8.49 1.00
N GLN A 93 -1.63 7.78 -0.13
CA GLN A 93 -0.86 6.54 -0.23
C GLN A 93 0.62 6.75 0.13
N LYS A 94 1.21 7.87 -0.30
CA LYS A 94 2.59 8.22 0.03
C LYS A 94 2.79 8.44 1.54
N LEU A 95 1.83 9.08 2.21
CA LEU A 95 1.87 9.28 3.66
C LEU A 95 1.69 7.96 4.43
N GLU A 96 0.76 7.11 4.01
CA GLU A 96 0.53 5.80 4.62
C GLU A 96 1.75 4.89 4.50
N THR A 97 2.35 4.81 3.30
CA THR A 97 3.55 4.00 3.05
C THR A 97 4.74 4.46 3.89
N GLU A 98 4.93 5.79 4.05
CA GLU A 98 5.98 6.34 4.90
C GLU A 98 5.74 6.01 6.39
N LYS A 99 4.49 6.08 6.87
CA LYS A 99 4.14 5.69 8.25
C LYS A 99 4.42 4.20 8.50
N LEU A 100 4.03 3.34 7.56
CA LEU A 100 4.30 1.90 7.63
C LEU A 100 5.79 1.61 7.64
N ARG A 101 6.58 2.30 6.81
CA ARG A 101 8.04 2.18 6.78
C ARG A 101 8.68 2.51 8.13
N LYS A 102 8.26 3.61 8.76
CA LYS A 102 8.73 3.99 10.10
C LYS A 102 8.38 2.93 11.16
N GLY A 103 7.15 2.43 11.13
CA GLY A 103 6.69 1.36 12.02
C GLY A 103 7.52 0.07 11.87
N LYS A 104 7.73 -0.37 10.63
CA LYS A 104 8.56 -1.54 10.31
C LYS A 104 9.98 -1.41 10.85
N ASN A 105 10.64 -0.26 10.60
CA ASN A 105 12.01 -0.03 11.06
C ASN A 105 12.14 -0.04 12.59
N LYS A 106 11.10 0.39 13.32
CA LYS A 106 11.09 0.31 14.78
C LYS A 106 10.97 -1.14 15.25
N ALA A 107 10.00 -1.88 14.70
CA ALA A 107 9.78 -3.29 15.03
C ALA A 107 11.03 -4.15 14.74
N GLU A 108 11.75 -3.86 13.66
CA GLU A 108 12.98 -4.56 13.29
C GLU A 108 14.11 -4.33 14.30
N LYS A 109 14.29 -3.08 14.78
CA LYS A 109 15.25 -2.78 15.87
C LYS A 109 14.88 -3.48 17.17
N ASP A 110 13.60 -3.49 17.53
CA ASP A 110 13.11 -4.16 18.74
C ASP A 110 13.35 -5.67 18.66
N LEU A 111 13.14 -6.28 17.48
CA LEU A 111 13.42 -7.68 17.21
C LEU A 111 14.92 -8.01 17.34
N ASP A 112 15.82 -7.17 16.82
CA ASP A 112 17.26 -7.36 16.93
C ASP A 112 17.75 -7.26 18.39
N SER A 113 17.18 -6.34 19.17
CA SER A 113 17.43 -6.25 20.61
C SER A 113 16.98 -7.53 21.31
N LEU A 114 15.74 -7.96 21.07
CA LEU A 114 15.19 -9.17 21.68
C LEU A 114 15.99 -10.42 21.32
N LYS A 115 16.44 -10.55 20.07
CA LYS A 115 17.30 -11.64 19.62
C LYS A 115 18.64 -11.66 20.37
N THR A 116 19.18 -10.48 20.67
CA THR A 116 20.42 -10.35 21.45
C THR A 116 20.21 -10.78 22.90
N ASP A 117 19.13 -10.33 23.52
CA ASP A 117 18.81 -10.68 24.91
C ASP A 117 18.48 -12.16 25.06
N TYR A 118 17.77 -12.74 24.10
CA TYR A 118 17.50 -14.18 24.06
C TYR A 118 18.81 -15.00 24.05
N LYS A 119 19.79 -14.62 23.23
CA LYS A 119 21.11 -15.29 23.20
C LYS A 119 21.81 -15.21 24.55
N LYS A 120 21.79 -14.05 25.21
CA LYS A 120 22.38 -13.86 26.54
C LYS A 120 21.67 -14.73 27.59
N LEU A 121 20.35 -14.77 27.56
CA LEU A 121 19.55 -15.59 28.45
C LEU A 121 19.87 -17.07 28.29
N HIS A 122 19.96 -17.55 27.05
CA HIS A 122 20.31 -18.94 26.76
C HIS A 122 21.68 -19.34 27.32
N LEU A 123 22.70 -18.47 27.15
CA LEU A 123 24.03 -18.69 27.74
C LEU A 123 23.98 -18.72 29.26
N SER A 124 23.25 -17.77 29.87
CA SER A 124 23.08 -17.69 31.33
C SER A 124 22.42 -18.95 31.89
N MET A 125 21.39 -19.47 31.20
CA MET A 125 20.71 -20.72 31.57
C MET A 125 21.69 -21.90 31.60
N ARG A 126 22.56 -22.02 30.59
CA ARG A 126 23.58 -23.06 30.53
C ARG A 126 24.54 -22.97 31.73
N THR A 127 25.02 -21.77 32.05
CA THR A 127 25.89 -21.55 33.21
C THR A 127 25.20 -21.91 34.53
N ILE A 128 23.91 -21.56 34.69
CA ILE A 128 23.14 -21.92 35.88
C ILE A 128 23.03 -23.45 36.03
N MET A 129 22.82 -24.17 34.93
CA MET A 129 22.78 -25.65 34.96
C MET A 129 24.11 -26.25 35.40
N GLU A 130 25.23 -25.75 34.89
CA GLU A 130 26.58 -26.18 35.29
C GLU A 130 26.85 -25.89 36.77
N LEU A 131 26.47 -24.70 37.26
CA LEU A 131 26.59 -24.34 38.68
C LEU A 131 25.75 -25.25 39.57
N ARG A 132 24.52 -25.59 39.16
CA ARG A 132 23.65 -26.51 39.91
C ARG A 132 24.26 -27.90 40.03
N ALA A 133 24.87 -28.41 38.96
CA ALA A 133 25.58 -29.69 38.98
C ALA A 133 26.79 -29.66 39.94
N ASN A 134 27.56 -28.57 39.92
CA ASN A 134 28.70 -28.39 40.83
C ASN A 134 28.26 -28.28 42.29
N LEU A 135 27.16 -27.58 42.57
CA LEU A 135 26.60 -27.48 43.91
C LEU A 135 26.25 -28.88 44.48
N GLY A 136 25.61 -29.73 43.67
CA GLY A 136 25.29 -31.10 44.09
C GLY A 136 26.54 -31.92 44.46
N LYS A 137 27.64 -31.76 43.71
CA LYS A 137 28.92 -32.41 44.04
C LYS A 137 29.51 -31.90 45.36
N ILE A 138 29.44 -30.59 45.61
CA ILE A 138 29.91 -29.98 46.86
C ILE A 138 29.10 -30.51 48.05
N GLU A 139 27.77 -30.61 47.92
CA GLU A 139 26.91 -31.17 48.97
C GLU A 139 27.25 -32.64 49.27
N GLU A 140 27.54 -33.45 48.25
CA GLU A 140 27.98 -34.84 48.43
C GLU A 140 29.34 -34.92 49.16
N MET A 141 30.32 -34.13 48.72
CA MET A 141 31.63 -34.07 49.39
C MET A 141 31.50 -33.63 50.85
N LYS A 142 30.63 -32.65 51.14
CA LYS A 142 30.37 -32.19 52.50
C LYS A 142 29.80 -33.29 53.39
N ARG A 143 28.95 -34.18 52.86
CA ARG A 143 28.45 -35.35 53.60
C ARG A 143 29.57 -36.33 53.93
N LYS A 144 30.43 -36.65 52.95
CA LYS A 144 31.58 -37.55 53.15
C LYS A 144 32.57 -37.00 54.18
N VAL A 145 32.83 -35.69 54.17
CA VAL A 145 33.68 -35.04 55.19
C VAL A 145 33.10 -35.24 56.59
N LYS A 146 31.79 -35.02 56.79
CA LYS A 146 31.16 -35.25 58.10
C LYS A 146 31.23 -36.71 58.56
N GLU A 147 31.06 -37.66 57.64
CA GLU A 147 31.19 -39.09 57.94
C GLU A 147 32.62 -39.44 58.37
N LEU A 148 33.63 -38.90 57.68
CA LEU A 148 35.04 -39.08 58.04
C LEU A 148 35.41 -38.41 59.37
N GLU A 149 34.89 -37.21 59.64
CA GLU A 149 35.08 -36.52 60.93
C GLU A 149 34.54 -37.36 62.10
N ALA A 150 33.35 -37.93 61.95
CA ALA A 150 32.76 -38.81 62.97
C ALA A 150 33.58 -40.10 63.16
N ALA A 151 34.09 -40.69 62.07
CA ALA A 151 34.95 -41.85 62.14
C ALA A 151 36.29 -41.54 62.83
N LEU A 152 36.88 -40.37 62.55
CA LEU A 152 38.11 -39.91 63.18
C LEU A 152 37.94 -39.74 64.69
N GLN A 153 36.87 -39.05 65.13
CA GLN A 153 36.56 -38.89 66.55
C GLN A 153 36.40 -40.24 67.26
N ASN A 154 35.77 -41.22 66.61
CA ASN A 154 35.65 -42.57 67.18
C ASN A 154 37.01 -43.25 67.33
N CYS A 155 37.91 -43.11 66.35
CA CYS A 155 39.28 -43.62 66.45
C CYS A 155 40.08 -42.92 67.56
N GLU A 156 39.94 -41.61 67.71
CA GLU A 156 40.59 -40.85 68.79
C GLU A 156 40.17 -41.37 70.17
N ILE A 157 38.86 -41.57 70.39
CA ILE A 157 38.33 -42.16 71.65
C ILE A 157 38.90 -43.56 71.90
N GLN A 158 39.01 -44.41 70.87
CA GLN A 158 39.58 -45.75 71.00
C GLN A 158 41.07 -45.72 71.37
N ILE A 159 41.83 -44.81 70.77
CA ILE A 159 43.26 -44.64 71.07
C ILE A 159 43.42 -44.20 72.54
N GLU A 160 42.68 -43.18 72.98
CA GLU A 160 42.73 -42.68 74.36
C GLU A 160 42.35 -43.75 75.40
N PHE A 161 41.33 -44.57 75.08
CA PHE A 161 40.97 -45.73 75.91
C PHE A 161 42.10 -46.77 76.01
N LEU A 162 42.76 -47.08 74.89
CA LEU A 162 43.86 -48.04 74.89
C LEU A 162 45.08 -47.50 75.66
N GLU A 163 45.42 -46.23 75.51
CA GLU A 163 46.52 -45.57 76.22
C GLU A 163 46.30 -45.62 77.75
N THR A 164 45.11 -45.25 78.22
CA THR A 164 44.76 -45.31 79.65
C THR A 164 44.77 -46.74 80.21
N SER A 165 44.32 -47.74 79.44
CA SER A 165 44.36 -49.15 79.87
C SER A 165 45.79 -49.72 79.96
N GLY A 166 46.71 -49.27 79.10
CA GLY A 166 48.11 -49.70 79.08
C GLY A 166 48.94 -49.10 80.21
N GLU A 167 48.63 -47.89 80.65
CA GLU A 167 49.26 -47.25 81.82
C GLU A 167 48.91 -47.99 83.13
N HIS A 168 47.68 -48.51 83.25
CA HIS A 168 47.26 -49.33 84.40
C HIS A 168 47.92 -50.71 84.46
N GLN A 169 48.47 -51.23 83.37
CA GLN A 169 49.19 -52.52 83.33
C GLN A 169 50.69 -52.43 83.62
N LYS A 170 51.26 -51.22 83.73
CA LYS A 170 52.69 -50.98 83.99
C LYS A 170 53.01 -50.55 85.43
N ASN A 171 52.00 -50.30 86.28
CA ASN A 171 52.14 -50.05 87.71
C ASN A 171 51.82 -51.31 88.52
#